data_AF-A0A6N8AQD7-F1
#
_entry.id   AF-A0A6N8AQD7-F1
#
_cell.length_a   1.000
_cell.length_b   1.000
_cell.length_c   1.000
_cell.angle_alpha   90.00
_cell.angle_beta   90.00
_cell.angle_gamma   90.00
#
_symmetry.space_group_name_H-M   'P 1'
#
loop_
_entity.id
_entity.type
_entity.pdbx_description
1 polymer ?
#
loop_
_entity_poly.entity_id
_entity_poly.type
_entity_poly.pdbx_seq_one_letter_code
_entity_poly.pdbx_strand_id
1 'polypeptide(L)'
;MAGFVPVGLLAAWLLLACARLAPVRGASRLGYWLLMCEPLAWIGSALAPCDPGCPATGSLDQQLHTLLGMLTYSGTALGLLLLATAPRLPARIRLLWAGLAATWLLLFVLMALPELQAWRGLLQRLAEWLVYGVLCGAAWRLGGPARAIAATRPPMAGA
;
A
#
# COMPACT_ATOMS: atom_id res chain seq x y z
N MET A 1 10.08 7.90 15.24
CA MET A 1 11.07 7.01 14.59
C MET A 1 10.82 5.52 14.86
N ALA A 2 10.64 5.06 16.12
CA ALA A 2 10.59 3.62 16.44
C ALA A 2 9.44 2.80 15.81
N GLY A 3 8.34 3.42 15.38
CA GLY A 3 7.20 2.71 14.79
C GLY A 3 7.31 2.40 13.29
N PHE A 4 8.24 3.02 12.56
CA PHE A 4 8.24 2.94 11.10
C PHE A 4 8.72 1.58 10.57
N VAL A 5 9.83 1.08 11.11
CA VAL A 5 10.41 -0.20 10.69
C VAL A 5 9.47 -1.38 10.99
N PRO A 6 8.89 -1.52 12.20
CA PRO A 6 7.94 -2.60 12.46
C PRO A 6 6.73 -2.59 11.52
N VAL A 7 6.16 -1.41 11.23
CA VAL A 7 5.03 -1.28 10.30
C VAL A 7 5.42 -1.70 8.89
N GLY A 8 6.58 -1.24 8.39
CA GLY A 8 7.08 -1.62 7.07
C GLY A 8 7.34 -3.13 6.96
N LEU A 9 7.97 -3.73 7.98
CA LEU A 9 8.21 -5.18 8.01
C LEU A 9 6.92 -5.99 8.04
N LEU A 10 5.93 -5.59 8.85
CA LEU A 10 4.63 -6.25 8.92
C LEU A 10 3.86 -6.14 7.61
N ALA A 11 3.88 -4.97 6.97
CA ALA A 11 3.23 -4.77 5.67
C ALA A 11 3.90 -5.59 4.57
N ALA A 12 5.24 -5.63 4.52
CA ALA A 12 5.98 -6.48 3.60
C ALA A 12 5.66 -7.96 3.82
N TRP A 13 5.64 -8.40 5.08
CA TRP A 13 5.31 -9.78 5.44
C TRP A 13 3.87 -10.14 5.03
N LEU A 14 2.90 -9.25 5.26
CA LEU A 14 1.52 -9.47 4.84
C LEU A 14 1.40 -9.65 3.33
N LEU A 15 2.07 -8.81 2.54
CA LEU A 15 2.12 -8.95 1.08
C LEU A 15 2.82 -10.26 0.66
N LEU A 16 3.90 -10.66 1.32
CA LEU A 16 4.54 -11.95 1.02
C LEU A 16 3.64 -13.15 1.37
N ALA A 17 2.96 -13.10 2.52
CA ALA A 17 2.07 -14.16 2.99
C ALA A 17 0.82 -14.29 2.10
N CYS A 18 0.28 -13.17 1.61
CA CYS A 18 -0.89 -13.17 0.74
C CYS A 18 -0.54 -13.43 -0.75
N ALA A 19 0.73 -13.42 -1.15
CA ALA A 19 1.14 -13.50 -2.55
C ALA A 19 0.60 -14.74 -3.29
N ARG A 20 0.49 -15.88 -2.60
CA ARG A 20 -0.04 -17.13 -3.17
C ARG A 20 -1.57 -17.21 -3.15
N LEU A 21 -2.22 -16.38 -2.33
CA LEU A 21 -3.68 -16.34 -2.17
C LEU A 21 -4.33 -15.28 -3.08
N ALA A 22 -3.57 -14.25 -3.45
CA ALA A 22 -4.04 -13.17 -4.31
C ALA A 22 -4.43 -13.72 -5.71
N PRO A 23 -5.67 -13.52 -6.18
CA PRO A 23 -6.15 -14.03 -7.47
C PRO A 23 -5.69 -13.14 -8.64
N VAL A 24 -4.38 -12.85 -8.68
CA VAL A 24 -3.75 -11.93 -9.65
C VAL A 24 -2.99 -12.70 -10.73
N ARG A 25 -3.06 -12.21 -11.97
CA ARG A 25 -2.36 -12.76 -13.15
C ARG A 25 -1.95 -11.64 -14.12
N GLY A 26 -0.90 -11.86 -14.91
CA GLY A 26 -0.42 -10.89 -15.90
C GLY A 26 -0.14 -9.52 -15.27
N ALA A 27 -0.71 -8.46 -15.84
CA ALA A 27 -0.53 -7.08 -15.40
C ALA A 27 -0.93 -6.86 -13.91
N SER A 28 -2.02 -7.47 -13.45
CA SER A 28 -2.43 -7.39 -12.04
C SER A 28 -1.44 -8.01 -11.06
N ARG A 29 -0.60 -8.96 -11.50
CA ARG A 29 0.47 -9.53 -10.67
C ARG A 29 1.62 -8.54 -10.50
N LEU A 30 1.95 -7.78 -11.54
CA LEU A 30 2.87 -6.64 -11.41
C LEU A 30 2.29 -5.60 -10.44
N GLY A 31 0.99 -5.29 -10.59
CA GLY A 31 0.29 -4.37 -9.71
C GLY A 31 0.37 -4.76 -8.23
N TYR A 32 0.21 -6.05 -7.94
CA TYR A 32 0.37 -6.60 -6.60
C TYR A 32 1.76 -6.34 -6.01
N TRP A 33 2.81 -6.57 -6.79
CA TRP A 33 4.19 -6.38 -6.31
C TRP A 33 4.59 -4.91 -6.19
N LEU A 34 3.99 -4.01 -6.98
CA LEU A 34 4.16 -2.57 -6.81
C LEU A 34 3.66 -2.06 -5.45
N LEU A 35 2.75 -2.79 -4.78
CA LEU A 35 2.38 -2.47 -3.40
C LEU A 35 3.56 -2.58 -2.42
N MET A 36 4.67 -3.22 -2.80
CA MET A 36 5.90 -3.23 -1.99
C MET A 36 6.58 -1.86 -1.88
N CYS A 37 6.21 -0.89 -2.72
CA CYS A 37 6.68 0.48 -2.54
C CYS A 37 6.31 1.04 -1.16
N GLU A 38 5.13 0.69 -0.62
CA GLU A 38 4.67 1.12 0.71
C GLU A 38 5.60 0.67 1.85
N PRO A 39 5.82 -0.65 2.08
CA PRO A 39 6.70 -1.08 3.16
C PRO A 39 8.14 -0.62 2.98
N LEU A 40 8.62 -0.53 1.73
CA LEU A 40 9.96 0.01 1.44
C LEU A 40 10.07 1.48 1.85
N ALA A 41 9.02 2.27 1.64
CA ALA A 41 8.98 3.67 2.04
C ALA A 41 8.88 3.86 3.55
N TRP A 42 8.15 2.98 4.24
CA TRP A 42 8.14 2.96 5.71
C TRP A 42 9.53 2.69 6.28
N ILE A 43 10.23 1.68 5.77
CA ILE A 43 11.61 1.36 6.18
C ILE A 43 12.55 2.50 5.77
N GLY A 44 12.45 3.00 4.54
CA GLY A 44 13.26 4.10 4.03
C GLY A 44 13.09 5.38 4.83
N SER A 45 11.86 5.74 5.23
CA SER A 45 11.57 6.92 6.05
C SER A 45 12.12 6.81 7.47
N ALA A 46 12.39 5.59 7.95
CA ALA A 46 13.08 5.40 9.22
C ALA A 46 14.58 5.70 9.13
N LEU A 47 15.17 5.50 7.94
CA LEU A 47 16.57 5.78 7.64
C LEU A 47 16.80 7.23 7.19
N ALA A 48 15.83 7.80 6.48
CA ALA A 48 15.81 9.18 5.99
C ALA A 48 14.51 9.87 6.45
N PRO A 49 14.48 10.36 7.71
CA PRO A 49 13.31 11.05 8.25
C PRO A 49 13.11 12.42 7.60
N CYS A 50 11.85 12.88 7.52
CA CYS A 50 11.56 14.22 7.05
C CYS A 50 11.96 15.30 8.08
N ASP A 51 12.32 16.47 7.58
CA ASP A 51 12.53 17.66 8.38
C ASP A 51 11.19 18.08 9.04
N PRO A 52 11.21 18.77 10.19
CA PRO A 52 9.99 19.24 10.86
C PRO A 52 9.08 20.03 9.91
N GLY A 53 7.81 19.62 9.83
CA GLY A 53 6.83 20.23 8.92
C GLY A 53 6.87 19.71 7.48
N CYS A 54 7.73 18.73 7.17
CA CYS A 54 7.88 18.10 5.85
C CYS A 54 7.92 19.13 4.70
N PRO A 55 8.92 20.04 4.70
CA PRO A 55 9.07 21.05 3.65
C PRO A 55 9.37 20.41 2.29
N ALA A 56 9.09 21.13 1.20
CA ALA A 56 9.33 20.59 -0.14
C ALA A 56 10.83 20.44 -0.47
N THR A 57 11.66 21.30 0.11
CA THR A 57 13.12 21.29 0.03
C THR A 57 13.70 21.38 1.43
N GLY A 58 14.92 20.88 1.63
CA GLY A 58 15.52 20.84 2.96
C GLY A 58 16.80 20.01 2.99
N SER A 59 17.02 19.32 4.11
CA SER A 59 18.16 18.44 4.33
C SER A 59 18.28 17.33 3.26
N LEU A 60 19.42 16.65 3.22
CA LEU A 60 19.59 15.46 2.37
C LEU A 60 18.53 14.40 2.71
N ASP A 61 18.24 14.20 4.00
CA ASP A 61 17.22 13.25 4.46
C ASP A 61 15.83 13.67 3.97
N GLN A 62 15.51 14.96 3.99
CA GLN A 62 14.27 15.48 3.40
C GLN A 62 14.19 15.22 1.89
N GLN A 63 15.28 15.38 1.15
CA GLN A 63 15.30 15.10 -0.29
C GLN A 63 15.09 13.61 -0.57
N LEU A 64 15.73 12.73 0.19
CA LEU A 64 15.54 11.28 0.12
C LEU A 64 14.11 10.89 0.51
N HIS A 65 13.55 11.51 1.56
CA HIS A 65 12.16 11.31 1.97
C HIS A 65 11.17 11.71 0.87
N THR A 66 11.38 12.87 0.25
CA THR A 66 10.56 13.35 -0.87
C THR A 66 10.64 12.41 -2.08
N LEU A 67 11.84 11.88 -2.40
CA LEU A 67 12.04 10.88 -3.46
C LEU A 67 11.30 9.57 -3.15
N LEU A 68 11.43 9.07 -1.92
CA LEU A 68 10.68 7.90 -1.45
C LEU A 68 9.18 8.14 -1.57
N GLY A 69 8.69 9.32 -1.19
CA GLY A 69 7.32 9.75 -1.39
C GLY A 69 6.89 9.64 -2.85
N MET A 70 7.62 10.26 -3.78
CA MET A 70 7.30 10.19 -5.22
C MET A 70 7.21 8.75 -5.75
N LEU A 71 8.17 7.90 -5.39
CA LEU A 71 8.19 6.49 -5.81
C LEU A 71 7.02 5.71 -5.23
N THR A 72 6.69 5.96 -3.97
CA THR A 72 5.57 5.30 -3.28
C THR A 72 4.25 5.72 -3.85
N TYR A 73 4.03 7.02 -3.99
CA TYR A 73 2.76 7.52 -4.47
C TYR A 73 2.47 7.05 -5.91
N SER A 74 3.47 7.12 -6.78
CA SER A 74 3.35 6.66 -8.17
C SER A 74 3.25 5.14 -8.27
N GLY A 75 4.10 4.42 -7.53
CA GLY A 75 4.14 2.96 -7.53
C GLY A 75 2.84 2.35 -7.01
N THR A 76 2.33 2.85 -5.89
CA THR A 76 1.05 2.39 -5.32
C THR A 76 -0.13 2.73 -6.22
N ALA A 77 -0.20 3.93 -6.79
CA ALA A 77 -1.26 4.29 -7.71
C ALA A 77 -1.28 3.37 -8.94
N LEU A 78 -0.13 3.14 -9.57
CA LEU A 78 0.00 2.20 -10.67
C LEU A 78 -0.34 0.77 -10.22
N GLY A 79 0.10 0.38 -9.03
CA GLY A 79 -0.21 -0.91 -8.41
C GLY A 79 -1.71 -1.16 -8.32
N LEU A 80 -2.46 -0.20 -7.79
CA LEU A 80 -3.91 -0.24 -7.65
C LEU A 80 -4.61 -0.27 -9.01
N LEU A 81 -4.19 0.56 -9.98
CA LEU A 81 -4.75 0.54 -11.34
C LEU A 81 -4.53 -0.80 -12.04
N LEU A 82 -3.34 -1.40 -11.89
CA LEU A 82 -3.04 -2.71 -12.43
C LEU A 82 -3.85 -3.81 -11.71
N LEU A 83 -4.07 -3.70 -10.40
CA LEU A 83 -4.96 -4.62 -9.66
C LEU A 83 -6.40 -4.57 -10.17
N ALA A 84 -6.90 -3.40 -10.63
CA ALA A 84 -8.21 -3.28 -11.26
C ALA A 84 -8.36 -4.12 -12.54
N THR A 85 -7.26 -4.55 -13.15
CA THR A 85 -7.25 -5.42 -14.34
C THR A 85 -7.35 -6.91 -14.00
N ALA A 86 -7.36 -7.29 -12.72
CA ALA A 86 -7.39 -8.70 -12.34
C ALA A 86 -8.64 -9.43 -12.91
N PRO A 87 -8.46 -10.67 -13.38
CA PRO A 87 -9.53 -11.40 -14.04
C PRO A 87 -10.68 -11.68 -13.08
N ARG A 88 -11.91 -11.64 -13.58
CA ARG A 88 -13.14 -11.93 -12.80
C ARG A 88 -13.43 -10.97 -11.64
N LEU A 89 -12.75 -9.82 -11.55
CA LEU A 89 -13.14 -8.77 -10.61
C LEU A 89 -14.49 -8.14 -10.99
N PRO A 90 -15.46 -8.04 -10.07
CA PRO A 90 -16.70 -7.30 -10.28
C PRO A 90 -16.41 -5.82 -10.58
N ALA A 91 -17.24 -5.17 -11.39
CA ALA A 91 -17.09 -3.76 -11.77
C ALA A 91 -16.91 -2.83 -10.56
N ARG A 92 -17.70 -3.03 -9.49
CA ARG A 92 -17.59 -2.27 -8.24
C ARG A 92 -16.19 -2.34 -7.59
N ILE A 93 -15.51 -3.49 -7.69
CA ILE A 93 -14.17 -3.66 -7.12
C ILE A 93 -13.11 -3.01 -8.01
N ARG A 94 -13.30 -3.04 -9.33
CA ARG A 94 -12.45 -2.31 -10.28
C ARG A 94 -12.54 -0.80 -10.03
N LEU A 95 -13.76 -0.29 -9.87
CA LEU A 95 -14.02 1.11 -9.54
C LEU A 95 -13.46 1.48 -8.17
N LEU A 96 -13.53 0.58 -7.17
CA LEU A 96 -12.89 0.79 -5.88
C LEU A 96 -11.38 0.98 -6.04
N TRP A 97 -10.69 0.10 -6.78
CA TRP A 97 -9.25 0.22 -6.99
C TRP A 97 -8.86 1.48 -7.77
N ALA A 98 -9.58 1.79 -8.84
CA ALA A 98 -9.34 3.00 -9.62
C ALA A 98 -9.63 4.28 -8.81
N GLY A 99 -10.73 4.29 -8.06
CA GLY A 99 -11.09 5.40 -7.16
C GLY A 99 -10.05 5.60 -6.07
N LEU A 100 -9.58 4.51 -5.46
CA LEU A 100 -8.52 4.56 -4.44
C LEU A 100 -7.21 5.12 -5.01
N ALA A 101 -6.81 4.69 -6.22
CA ALA A 101 -5.64 5.24 -6.91
C ALA A 101 -5.78 6.74 -7.19
N ALA A 102 -6.97 7.16 -7.65
CA ALA A 102 -7.26 8.56 -7.92
C ALA A 102 -7.24 9.41 -6.64
N THR A 103 -7.88 8.95 -5.56
CA THR A 103 -7.87 9.64 -4.26
C THR A 103 -6.46 9.72 -3.67
N TRP A 104 -5.69 8.64 -3.78
CA TRP A 104 -4.30 8.60 -3.33
C TRP A 104 -3.41 9.62 -4.05
N LEU A 105 -3.50 9.71 -5.37
CA LEU A 105 -2.78 10.74 -6.15
C LEU A 105 -3.31 12.15 -5.90
N LEU A 106 -4.62 12.32 -5.72
CA LEU A 106 -5.20 13.61 -5.36
C LEU A 106 -4.60 14.11 -4.05
N LEU A 107 -4.57 13.27 -3.00
CA LEU A 107 -3.97 13.64 -1.72
C LEU A 107 -2.48 13.95 -1.86
N PHE A 108 -1.75 13.25 -2.73
CA PHE A 108 -0.36 13.58 -3.06
C PHE A 108 -0.20 14.98 -3.65
N VAL A 109 -1.02 15.32 -4.65
CA VAL A 109 -1.00 16.63 -5.29
C VAL A 109 -1.36 17.72 -4.30
N LEU A 110 -2.36 17.50 -3.43
CA LEU A 110 -2.75 18.45 -2.40
C LEU A 110 -1.61 18.72 -1.39
N MET A 111 -0.76 17.74 -1.09
CA MET A 111 0.42 17.96 -0.24
C MET A 111 1.45 18.92 -0.85
N ALA A 112 1.50 19.04 -2.18
CA ALA A 112 2.41 19.96 -2.86
C ALA A 112 1.96 21.43 -2.76
N LEU A 113 0.68 21.69 -2.43
CA LEU A 113 0.13 23.04 -2.35
C LEU A 113 0.70 23.80 -1.13
N PRO A 114 1.27 25.00 -1.31
CA PRO A 114 1.79 25.82 -0.21
C PRO A 114 0.73 26.17 0.83
N GLU A 115 -0.51 26.40 0.40
CA GLU A 115 -1.66 26.77 1.24
C GLU A 115 -2.06 25.64 2.21
N LEU A 116 -1.68 24.40 1.87
CA LEU A 116 -1.96 23.21 2.67
C LEU A 116 -0.74 22.70 3.43
N GLN A 117 0.33 23.50 3.53
CA GLN A 117 1.58 23.08 4.18
C GLN A 117 1.38 22.63 5.63
N ALA A 118 0.54 23.33 6.40
CA ALA A 118 0.18 22.95 7.77
C ALA A 118 -0.58 21.61 7.87
N TRP A 119 -1.20 21.15 6.77
CA TRP A 119 -2.03 19.95 6.72
C TRP A 119 -1.33 18.75 6.05
N ARG A 120 -0.08 18.90 5.58
CA ARG A 120 0.65 17.82 4.86
C ARG A 120 0.67 16.51 5.63
N GLY A 121 0.99 16.55 6.92
CA GLY A 121 1.00 15.36 7.76
C GLY A 121 -0.36 14.68 7.83
N LEU A 122 -1.45 15.45 7.94
CA LEU A 122 -2.81 14.91 7.94
C LEU A 122 -3.17 14.27 6.58
N LEU A 123 -2.88 14.95 5.48
CA LEU A 123 -3.13 14.46 4.12
C LEU A 123 -2.40 13.14 3.87
N GLN A 124 -1.14 13.03 4.32
CA GLN A 124 -0.36 11.80 4.25
C GLN A 124 -1.03 10.66 5.03
N ARG A 125 -1.42 10.90 6.30
CA ARG A 125 -2.05 9.86 7.13
C ARG A 125 -3.42 9.45 6.59
N LEU A 126 -4.18 10.38 6.04
CA LEU A 126 -5.46 10.08 5.39
C LEU A 126 -5.26 9.17 4.17
N ALA A 127 -4.25 9.46 3.34
CA ALA A 127 -3.92 8.63 2.18
C ALA A 127 -3.57 7.20 2.61
N GLU A 128 -2.68 7.08 3.60
CA GLU A 128 -2.24 5.81 4.17
C GLU A 128 -3.41 5.02 4.77
N TRP A 129 -4.27 5.64 5.59
CA TRP A 129 -5.42 4.98 6.20
C TRP A 129 -6.41 4.44 5.17
N LEU A 130 -6.68 5.20 4.11
CA LEU A 130 -7.56 4.77 3.03
C LEU A 130 -6.99 3.54 2.30
N VAL A 131 -5.73 3.63 1.86
CA VAL A 131 -5.12 2.52 1.10
C VAL A 131 -4.92 1.30 1.97
N TYR A 132 -4.30 1.45 3.14
CA TYR A 132 -4.01 0.33 4.03
C TYR A 132 -5.29 -0.31 4.58
N GLY A 133 -6.30 0.50 4.91
CA GLY A 133 -7.60 0.00 5.35
C GLY A 133 -8.25 -0.88 4.29
N VAL A 134 -8.28 -0.43 3.04
CA VAL A 134 -8.86 -1.21 1.92
C VAL A 134 -8.02 -2.47 1.63
N LEU A 135 -6.69 -2.37 1.63
CA LEU A 135 -5.80 -3.52 1.39
C LEU A 135 -5.93 -4.58 2.49
N CYS A 136 -5.93 -4.18 3.77
CA CYS A 136 -6.16 -5.07 4.90
C CYS A 136 -7.54 -5.73 4.82
N GLY A 137 -8.58 -4.96 4.49
CA GLY A 137 -9.93 -5.49 4.26
C GLY A 137 -9.98 -6.51 3.10
N ALA A 138 -9.26 -6.25 2.01
CA ALA A 138 -9.15 -7.18 0.90
C ALA A 138 -8.40 -8.46 1.30
N ALA A 139 -7.27 -8.33 2.00
CA ALA A 139 -6.48 -9.46 2.50
C ALA A 139 -7.29 -10.34 3.47
N TRP A 140 -8.06 -9.74 4.38
CA TRP A 140 -8.95 -10.46 5.29
C TRP A 140 -9.97 -11.32 4.53
N ARG A 141 -10.54 -10.78 3.44
CA ARG A 141 -11.50 -11.51 2.59
C ARG A 141 -10.85 -12.64 1.78
N LEU A 142 -9.55 -12.55 1.46
CA LEU A 142 -8.81 -13.65 0.85
C LEU A 142 -8.54 -14.79 1.84
N GLY A 143 -8.36 -14.47 3.13
CA GLY A 143 -8.13 -15.45 4.19
C GLY A 143 -9.35 -16.32 4.53
N GLY A 144 -10.57 -15.81 4.35
CA GLY A 144 -11.82 -16.54 4.61
C GLY A 144 -11.94 -17.84 3.80
N PRO A 145 -11.87 -17.78 2.45
CA PRO A 145 -11.88 -18.96 1.58
C PRO A 145 -10.74 -19.94 1.87
N ALA A 146 -9.53 -19.46 2.16
CA ALA A 146 -8.38 -20.30 2.50
C ALA A 146 -8.60 -21.08 3.81
N ARG A 147 -9.19 -20.43 4.83
CA ARG A 147 -9.57 -21.08 6.09
C ARG A 147 -10.69 -22.10 5.90
N ALA A 148 -11.69 -21.81 5.06
CA ALA A 148 -12.77 -22.74 4.76
C ALA A 148 -12.27 -24.01 4.05
N ILE A 149 -11.33 -23.90 3.11
CA ILE A 149 -10.70 -25.05 2.43
C ILE A 149 -9.81 -25.86 3.39
N ALA A 150 -9.10 -25.20 4.30
CA ALA A 150 -8.28 -25.89 5.31
C ALA A 150 -9.14 -26.65 6.33
N ALA A 151 -10.28 -26.08 6.73
CA ALA A 151 -11.21 -26.71 7.68
C ALA A 151 -11.98 -27.91 7.10
N THR A 152 -12.17 -27.98 5.78
CA THR A 152 -12.83 -29.11 5.11
C THR A 152 -11.87 -30.22 4.68
N ARG A 153 -10.55 -30.03 4.79
CA ARG A 153 -9.59 -31.12 4.62
C ARG A 153 -9.65 -32.02 5.86
N PRO A 154 -10.02 -33.32 5.73
CA PRO A 154 -9.93 -34.23 6.84
C PRO A 154 -8.48 -34.30 7.34
N PRO A 155 -8.24 -34.48 8.66
CA PRO A 155 -6.91 -34.72 9.16
C PRO A 155 -6.34 -35.91 8.39
N MET A 156 -5.13 -35.76 7.82
CA MET A 156 -4.45 -36.89 7.23
C MET A 156 -4.21 -37.90 8.34
N ALA A 157 -4.95 -39.00 8.30
CA ALA A 157 -4.72 -40.13 9.17
C ALA A 157 -3.38 -40.76 8.80
N GLY A 158 -2.37 -40.53 9.65
CA GLY A 158 -1.20 -41.38 9.82
C GLY A 158 -0.14 -41.39 8.72
N ALA A 159 1.10 -41.09 9.12
CA ALA A 159 2.21 -42.01 8.94
C ALA A 159 3.04 -41.99 10.23
#